data_AF-A0A1V5SLD9-F1
#
_entry.id   AF-A0A1V5SLD9-F1
#
_cell.length_a   1.000
_cell.length_b   1.000
_cell.length_c   1.000
_cell.angle_alpha   90.00
_cell.angle_beta   90.00
_cell.angle_gamma   90.00
#
_symmetry.space_group_name_H-M   'P 1'
#
loop_
_entity.id
_entity.type
_entity.pdbx_description
1 polymer ?
#
loop_
_entity_poly.entity_id
_entity_poly.type
_entity_poly.pdbx_seq_one_letter_code
_entity_poly.pdbx_strand_id
1 'polypeptide(L)'
;MTLEDFRWLDPDNLDGASGKVGGHIRFRRTGDQAPFFEMTLDAPDPGGSLQAKFFDLFLPYLPASVQRKRVEKLAGRGERLVRFKTADLKVEMPEGDRMKVLLHILVLDYNLKLQLSMEVRTDSENALLKIARWMGVVEVKL
;
A
#
# COMPACT_ATOMS: atom_id res chain seq x y z
N MET A 1 1.34 12.75 13.91
CA MET A 1 1.88 11.60 13.18
C MET A 1 3.37 11.57 13.42
N THR A 2 3.84 10.54 14.11
CA THR A 2 5.26 10.34 14.47
C THR A 2 5.91 9.39 13.46
N LEU A 3 7.25 9.34 13.41
CA LEU A 3 8.01 8.45 12.53
C LEU A 3 7.68 6.95 12.75
N GLU A 4 7.14 6.59 13.91
CA GLU A 4 6.69 5.23 14.24
C GLU A 4 5.51 4.76 13.36
N ASP A 5 4.69 5.71 12.88
CA ASP A 5 3.60 5.46 11.93
C ASP A 5 4.10 5.01 10.54
N PHE A 6 5.43 4.96 10.31
CA PHE A 6 6.07 4.66 9.02
C PHE A 6 6.94 3.39 9.04
N ARG A 7 6.98 2.62 10.14
CA ARG A 7 7.69 1.32 10.22
C ARG A 7 7.15 0.26 9.24
N TRP A 8 6.05 0.54 8.54
CA TRP A 8 5.52 -0.32 7.49
C TRP A 8 6.27 -0.25 6.17
N LEU A 9 6.99 0.85 5.91
CA LEU A 9 7.94 0.99 4.80
C LEU A 9 9.30 0.38 5.11
N ASP A 10 9.44 -0.27 6.27
CA ASP A 10 10.64 -1.01 6.59
C ASP A 10 10.88 -2.05 5.47
N PRO A 11 11.98 -1.94 4.72
CA PRO A 11 12.29 -2.89 3.65
C PRO A 11 12.36 -4.33 4.18
N ASP A 12 12.56 -4.54 5.49
CA ASP A 12 12.48 -5.86 6.12
C ASP A 12 11.07 -6.48 5.98
N ASN A 13 10.01 -5.69 5.80
CA ASN A 13 8.65 -6.18 5.52
C ASN A 13 8.47 -6.72 4.09
N LEU A 14 9.45 -6.43 3.22
CA LEU A 14 9.51 -6.86 1.84
C LEU A 14 10.63 -7.89 1.61
N ASP A 15 11.32 -8.33 2.66
CA ASP A 15 12.37 -9.34 2.52
C ASP A 15 11.79 -10.66 1.98
N GLY A 16 12.49 -11.25 1.00
CA GLY A 16 12.01 -12.40 0.23
C GLY A 16 10.79 -12.12 -0.67
N ALA A 17 10.36 -10.86 -0.84
CA ALA A 17 9.31 -10.53 -1.78
C ALA A 17 9.73 -10.90 -3.22
N SER A 18 8.79 -11.43 -3.99
CA SER A 18 9.00 -11.84 -5.37
C SER A 18 7.76 -11.60 -6.21
N GLY A 19 7.91 -11.69 -7.53
CA GLY A 19 6.84 -11.45 -8.49
C GLY A 19 7.19 -10.32 -9.44
N LYS A 20 6.48 -10.25 -10.57
CA LYS A 20 6.65 -9.18 -11.54
C LYS A 20 5.61 -8.10 -11.26
N VAL A 21 6.09 -6.91 -10.93
CA VAL A 21 5.24 -5.71 -10.81
C VAL A 21 5.49 -4.84 -12.04
N GLY A 22 4.42 -4.43 -12.71
CA GLY A 22 4.44 -3.44 -13.78
C GLY A 22 3.49 -2.30 -13.45
N GLY A 23 3.63 -1.16 -14.12
CA GLY A 23 2.76 -0.03 -13.86
C GLY A 23 3.38 1.31 -14.24
N HIS A 24 2.74 2.39 -13.79
CA HIS A 24 3.22 3.75 -13.99
C HIS A 24 3.00 4.60 -12.74
N ILE A 25 3.89 5.56 -12.58
CA ILE A 25 3.77 6.62 -11.60
C ILE A 25 3.80 7.93 -12.37
N ARG A 26 2.78 8.75 -12.23
CA ARG A 26 2.67 10.07 -12.85
C ARG A 26 2.56 11.12 -11.77
N PHE A 27 3.46 12.09 -11.86
CA PHE A 27 3.49 13.25 -10.99
C PHE A 27 3.53 14.53 -11.84
N ARG A 28 2.74 15.53 -11.45
CA ARG A 28 2.79 16.86 -12.05
C ARG A 28 2.54 17.92 -10.99
N ARG A 29 3.41 18.92 -10.94
CA ARG A 29 3.21 20.16 -10.18
C ARG A 29 3.64 21.32 -11.08
N THR A 30 2.68 22.11 -11.55
CA THR A 30 2.93 23.20 -12.51
C THR A 30 2.34 24.49 -11.97
N GLY A 31 3.17 25.42 -11.50
CA GLY A 31 2.75 26.76 -11.07
C GLY A 31 1.54 26.72 -10.11
N ASP A 32 0.46 27.41 -10.49
CA ASP A 32 -0.78 27.53 -9.72
C ASP A 32 -1.74 26.33 -9.86
N GLN A 33 -1.36 25.28 -10.58
CA GLN A 33 -2.18 24.07 -10.68
C GLN A 33 -2.06 23.22 -9.40
N ALA A 34 -3.20 22.68 -8.96
CA ALA A 34 -3.23 21.70 -7.90
C ALA A 34 -2.26 20.54 -8.24
N PRO A 35 -1.48 20.06 -7.25
CA PRO A 35 -0.60 18.94 -7.48
C PRO A 35 -1.40 17.74 -7.98
N PHE A 36 -0.85 17.01 -8.93
CA PHE A 36 -1.44 15.78 -9.46
C PHE A 36 -0.51 14.61 -9.14
N PHE A 37 -1.11 13.56 -8.61
CA PHE A 37 -0.43 12.30 -8.34
C PHE A 37 -1.32 11.13 -8.75
N GLU A 38 -0.74 10.23 -9.55
CA GLU A 38 -1.36 8.97 -9.94
C GLU A 38 -0.30 7.86 -9.89
N MET A 39 -0.64 6.73 -9.31
CA MET A 39 0.14 5.51 -9.37
C MET A 39 -0.79 4.36 -9.68
N THR A 40 -0.40 3.54 -10.66
CA THR A 40 -1.01 2.25 -10.93
C THR A 40 0.09 1.22 -10.93
N LEU A 41 0.00 0.22 -10.06
CA LEU A 41 0.87 -0.94 -10.03
C LEU A 41 0.02 -2.20 -10.15
N ASP A 42 0.47 -3.13 -10.97
CA ASP A 42 -0.18 -4.39 -11.25
C ASP A 42 0.85 -5.54 -11.16
N ALA A 43 0.48 -6.58 -10.43
CA ALA A 43 1.20 -7.84 -10.35
C ALA A 43 0.29 -8.96 -10.86
N PRO A 44 0.32 -9.26 -12.18
CA PRO A 44 -0.53 -10.27 -12.79
C PRO A 44 -0.07 -11.71 -12.43
N ASP A 45 -0.92 -12.69 -12.71
CA ASP A 45 -0.61 -14.14 -12.60
C ASP A 45 0.71 -14.47 -13.34
N PRO A 46 1.67 -15.21 -12.76
CA PRO A 46 1.61 -16.09 -11.58
C PRO A 46 1.66 -15.39 -10.20
N GLY A 47 1.64 -14.05 -10.16
CA GLY A 47 1.74 -13.29 -8.93
C GLY A 47 3.14 -13.35 -8.32
N GLY A 48 3.22 -13.61 -7.02
CA GLY A 48 4.46 -13.48 -6.27
C GLY A 48 4.36 -13.91 -4.82
N SER A 49 5.35 -13.51 -4.01
CA SER A 49 5.36 -13.76 -2.58
C SER A 49 5.57 -12.47 -1.82
N LEU A 50 4.91 -12.34 -0.67
CA LEU A 50 5.07 -11.25 0.29
C LEU A 50 5.20 -11.84 1.69
N GLN A 51 5.87 -11.15 2.60
CA GLN A 51 5.88 -11.61 3.98
C GLN A 51 4.49 -11.52 4.61
N ALA A 52 4.16 -12.44 5.52
CA ALA A 52 2.91 -12.42 6.25
C ALA A 52 2.71 -11.12 7.05
N LYS A 53 3.79 -10.55 7.61
CA LYS A 53 3.75 -9.25 8.30
C LYS A 53 3.35 -8.07 7.40
N PHE A 54 3.50 -8.17 6.08
CA PHE A 54 2.95 -7.17 5.15
C PHE A 54 1.44 -7.01 5.30
N PHE A 55 0.74 -8.06 5.74
CA PHE A 55 -0.72 -8.01 5.87
C PHE A 55 -1.18 -7.36 7.19
N ASP A 56 -0.30 -7.20 8.18
CA ASP A 56 -0.60 -6.40 9.39
C ASP A 56 -0.96 -4.96 9.03
N LEU A 57 -0.42 -4.45 7.92
CA LEU A 57 -0.66 -3.10 7.41
C LEU A 57 -2.13 -2.79 7.19
N PHE A 58 -2.92 -3.82 6.88
CA PHE A 58 -4.34 -3.65 6.57
C PHE A 58 -5.22 -3.73 7.82
N LEU A 59 -4.75 -4.35 8.90
CA LEU A 59 -5.55 -4.61 10.10
C LEU A 59 -6.21 -3.37 10.71
N PRO A 60 -5.55 -2.19 10.81
CA PRO A 60 -6.18 -0.99 11.33
C PRO A 60 -7.33 -0.49 10.45
N TYR A 61 -7.26 -0.74 9.14
CA TYR A 61 -8.18 -0.20 8.15
C TYR A 61 -9.29 -1.18 7.74
N LEU A 62 -9.22 -2.43 8.20
CA LEU A 62 -10.23 -3.44 7.91
C LEU A 62 -11.38 -3.39 8.91
N PRO A 63 -12.65 -3.33 8.46
CA PRO A 63 -13.80 -3.44 9.35
C PRO A 63 -13.83 -4.82 10.01
N ALA A 64 -14.51 -4.94 11.16
CA ALA A 64 -14.75 -6.22 11.81
C ALA A 64 -15.47 -7.18 10.85
N SER A 65 -14.72 -8.11 10.25
CA SER A 65 -15.16 -8.94 9.13
C SER A 65 -14.44 -10.29 9.12
N VAL A 66 -14.94 -11.24 8.33
CA VAL A 66 -14.28 -12.54 8.12
C VAL A 66 -12.89 -12.35 7.51
N GLN A 67 -12.73 -11.33 6.68
CA GLN A 67 -11.52 -10.96 5.97
C GLN A 67 -10.49 -10.44 6.95
N ARG A 68 -10.90 -9.58 7.90
CA ARG A 68 -10.06 -9.16 9.02
C ARG A 68 -9.54 -10.36 9.81
N LYS A 69 -10.40 -11.30 10.21
CA LYS A 69 -9.97 -12.53 10.92
C LYS A 69 -8.98 -13.38 10.10
N ARG A 70 -9.14 -13.43 8.77
CA ARG A 70 -8.20 -14.12 7.87
C ARG A 70 -6.85 -13.42 7.82
N VAL A 71 -6.85 -12.09 7.77
CA VAL A 71 -5.64 -11.27 7.82
C VAL A 71 -4.94 -11.40 9.17
N GLU A 72 -5.67 -11.35 10.29
CA GLU A 72 -5.12 -11.56 11.65
C GLU A 72 -4.44 -12.94 11.77
N LYS A 73 -5.08 -13.99 11.25
CA LYS A 73 -4.51 -15.35 11.24
C LYS A 73 -3.28 -15.48 10.33
N LEU A 74 -3.25 -14.73 9.23
CA LEU A 74 -2.17 -14.75 8.27
C LEU A 74 -0.96 -14.01 8.83
N ALA A 75 -1.18 -12.81 9.38
CA ALA A 75 -0.12 -11.95 9.88
C ALA A 75 0.46 -12.43 11.22
N GLY A 76 -0.36 -13.05 12.08
CA GLY A 76 0.09 -13.70 13.33
C GLY A 76 1.03 -14.91 13.15
N ARG A 77 1.46 -15.23 11.92
CA ARG A 77 2.39 -16.34 11.61
C ARG A 77 3.84 -15.90 11.40
N GLY A 78 4.20 -14.64 11.65
CA GLY A 78 5.58 -14.15 11.63
C GLY A 78 6.17 -14.01 10.23
N GLU A 79 7.47 -14.28 10.07
CA GLU A 79 8.27 -14.08 8.84
C GLU A 79 8.04 -15.16 7.76
N ARG A 80 6.78 -15.54 7.52
CA ARG A 80 6.45 -16.53 6.49
C ARG A 80 6.14 -15.84 5.16
N LEU A 81 6.70 -16.35 4.07
CA LEU A 81 6.28 -15.95 2.72
C LEU A 81 4.89 -16.50 2.38
N VAL A 82 4.03 -15.59 1.93
CA VAL A 82 2.65 -15.81 1.52
C VAL A 82 2.56 -15.57 0.02
N ARG A 83 2.12 -16.60 -0.71
CA ARG A 83 1.95 -16.51 -2.16
C ARG A 83 0.65 -15.81 -2.50
N PHE A 84 0.75 -14.74 -3.29
CA PHE A 84 -0.40 -14.08 -3.89
C PHE A 84 -0.47 -14.44 -5.38
N LYS A 85 -1.69 -14.54 -5.91
CA LYS A 85 -1.94 -14.84 -7.33
C LYS A 85 -1.94 -13.58 -8.17
N THR A 86 -2.61 -12.53 -7.69
CA THR A 86 -2.67 -11.22 -8.33
C THR A 86 -2.69 -10.14 -7.26
N ALA A 87 -2.12 -8.98 -7.56
CA ALA A 87 -2.28 -7.78 -6.78
C ALA A 87 -2.35 -6.56 -7.68
N ASP A 88 -3.14 -5.56 -7.29
CA ASP A 88 -3.20 -4.27 -7.95
C ASP A 88 -3.31 -3.15 -6.90
N LEU A 89 -2.62 -2.05 -7.17
CA LEU A 89 -2.62 -0.85 -6.35
C LEU A 89 -2.85 0.35 -7.27
N LYS A 90 -3.94 1.05 -7.04
CA LYS A 90 -4.22 2.33 -7.67
C LYS A 90 -4.26 3.43 -6.62
N VAL A 91 -3.47 4.46 -6.82
CA VAL A 91 -3.49 5.67 -6.00
C VAL A 91 -3.75 6.86 -6.91
N GLU A 92 -4.73 7.68 -6.57
CA GLU A 92 -5.05 8.90 -7.29
C GLU A 92 -5.28 10.05 -6.32
N MET A 93 -4.84 11.24 -6.69
CA MET A 93 -5.11 12.48 -5.96
C MET A 93 -6.04 13.36 -6.80
N PRO A 94 -7.36 13.11 -6.76
CA PRO A 94 -8.33 13.84 -7.57
C PRO A 94 -8.43 15.33 -7.20
N GLU A 95 -8.16 15.67 -5.94
CA GLU A 95 -8.15 17.03 -5.39
C GLU A 95 -6.86 17.19 -4.58
N GLY A 96 -6.25 18.39 -4.56
CA GLY A 96 -4.87 18.57 -4.04
C GLY A 96 -4.65 18.22 -2.56
N ASP A 97 -5.72 17.98 -1.82
CA ASP A 97 -5.78 17.60 -0.41
C ASP A 97 -6.43 16.22 -0.17
N ARG A 98 -6.89 15.54 -1.23
CA ARG A 98 -7.64 14.28 -1.14
C ARG A 98 -7.00 13.21 -1.99
N MET A 99 -6.62 12.11 -1.35
CA MET A 99 -6.07 10.93 -1.98
C MET A 99 -7.05 9.76 -1.87
N LYS A 100 -7.18 9.00 -2.95
CA LYS A 100 -7.86 7.70 -2.96
C LYS A 100 -6.84 6.62 -3.22
N VAL A 101 -6.88 5.58 -2.40
CA VAL A 101 -6.06 4.38 -2.51
C VAL A 101 -7.00 3.20 -2.68
N LEU A 102 -6.79 2.44 -3.75
CA LEU A 102 -7.46 1.18 -4.03
C LEU A 102 -6.38 0.11 -4.06
N LEU A 103 -6.49 -0.87 -3.17
CA LEU A 103 -5.63 -2.03 -3.17
C LEU A 103 -6.49 -3.28 -3.30
N HIS A 104 -6.11 -4.16 -4.20
CA HIS A 104 -6.67 -5.50 -4.27
C HIS A 104 -5.55 -6.53 -4.31
N ILE A 105 -5.72 -7.60 -3.52
CA ILE A 105 -4.78 -8.72 -3.49
C ILE A 105 -5.53 -10.02 -3.27
N LEU A 106 -5.15 -11.03 -4.06
CA LEU A 106 -5.73 -12.37 -4.02
C LEU A 106 -4.70 -13.38 -3.52
N VAL A 107 -5.00 -14.03 -2.40
CA VAL A 107 -4.17 -15.06 -1.76
C VAL A 107 -5.00 -16.35 -1.66
N LEU A 108 -4.75 -17.30 -2.55
CA LEU A 108 -5.57 -18.52 -2.67
C LEU A 108 -5.44 -19.45 -1.47
N ASP A 109 -4.22 -19.63 -0.96
CA ASP A 109 -3.92 -20.54 0.16
C ASP A 109 -4.69 -20.19 1.46
N TYR A 110 -5.15 -18.95 1.56
CA TYR A 110 -5.89 -18.42 2.69
C TYR A 110 -7.36 -18.10 2.34
N ASN A 111 -7.79 -18.43 1.12
CA ASN A 111 -9.07 -18.03 0.55
C ASN A 111 -9.31 -16.52 0.77
N LEU A 112 -8.28 -15.71 0.63
CA LEU A 112 -8.33 -14.28 0.96
C LEU A 112 -8.40 -13.49 -0.34
N LYS A 113 -9.55 -12.83 -0.54
CA LYS A 113 -9.70 -11.74 -1.49
C LYS A 113 -9.81 -10.45 -0.69
N LEU A 114 -8.71 -9.71 -0.65
CA LEU A 114 -8.66 -8.43 0.05
C LEU A 114 -8.92 -7.32 -0.97
N GLN A 115 -9.86 -6.45 -0.64
CA GLN A 115 -10.14 -5.24 -1.40
C GLN A 115 -10.27 -4.10 -0.39
N LEU A 116 -9.33 -3.16 -0.46
CA LEU A 116 -9.25 -2.01 0.42
C LEU A 116 -9.48 -0.76 -0.43
N SER A 117 -10.41 0.06 0.00
CA SER A 117 -10.66 1.38 -0.56
C SER A 117 -10.51 2.39 0.57
N MET A 118 -9.52 3.25 0.47
CA MET A 118 -9.20 4.26 1.46
C MET A 118 -9.24 5.63 0.82
N GLU A 119 -9.82 6.58 1.55
CA GLU A 119 -9.69 7.99 1.27
C GLU A 119 -8.83 8.61 2.37
N VAL A 120 -7.76 9.30 1.99
CA VAL A 120 -6.92 10.04 2.91
C VAL A 120 -7.03 11.52 2.61
N ARG A 121 -7.30 12.31 3.64
CA ARG A 121 -7.32 13.77 3.57
C ARG A 121 -6.03 14.30 4.19
N THR A 122 -5.35 15.16 3.46
CA THR A 122 -4.06 15.74 3.86
C THR A 122 -4.10 17.24 3.70
N ASP A 123 -3.54 17.99 4.63
CA ASP A 123 -3.37 19.44 4.45
C ASP A 123 -2.60 19.71 3.14
N SER A 124 -3.20 20.52 2.25
CA SER A 124 -2.77 20.67 0.85
C SER A 124 -1.32 21.12 0.70
N GLU A 125 -0.82 21.94 1.63
CA GLU A 125 0.56 22.46 1.61
C GLU A 125 1.62 21.36 1.71
N ASN A 126 1.31 20.25 2.39
CA ASN A 126 2.25 19.16 2.67
C ASN A 126 1.81 17.81 2.12
N ALA A 127 0.70 17.75 1.38
CA ALA A 127 0.15 16.53 0.78
C ALA A 127 1.24 15.74 0.04
N LEU A 128 1.99 16.43 -0.84
CA LEU A 128 3.07 15.82 -1.62
C LEU A 128 4.16 15.19 -0.77
N LEU A 129 4.64 15.92 0.25
CA LEU A 129 5.73 15.44 1.12
C LEU A 129 5.25 14.23 1.94
N LYS A 130 4.00 14.25 2.40
CA LYS A 130 3.37 13.11 3.09
C LYS A 130 3.25 11.90 2.17
N ILE A 131 2.92 12.09 0.89
CA ILE A 131 2.84 11.02 -0.12
C ILE A 131 4.22 10.47 -0.45
N ALA A 132 5.22 11.32 -0.67
CA ALA A 132 6.59 10.90 -0.94
C ALA A 132 7.18 10.12 0.25
N ARG A 133 6.81 10.51 1.48
CA ARG A 133 7.12 9.75 2.71
C ARG A 133 6.37 8.41 2.75
N TRP A 134 5.09 8.36 2.41
CA TRP A 134 4.33 7.10 2.29
C TRP A 134 4.87 6.16 1.23
N MET A 135 5.53 6.67 0.20
CA MET A 135 6.08 5.84 -0.86
C MET A 135 7.55 5.46 -0.63
N GLY A 136 8.15 5.87 0.50
CA GLY A 136 9.57 5.64 0.79
C GLY A 136 10.53 6.33 -0.20
N VAL A 137 10.05 7.31 -0.98
CA VAL A 137 10.82 7.97 -2.05
C VAL A 137 11.76 9.05 -1.50
N VAL A 138 11.52 9.53 -0.28
CA VAL A 138 12.34 10.55 0.39
C VAL A 138 12.71 10.07 1.79
N GLU A 139 13.97 9.74 2.00
CA GLU A 139 14.56 9.51 3.32
C GLU A 139 14.94 10.87 3.94
N VAL A 140 14.35 11.21 5.09
CA VAL A 140 14.77 12.40 5.85
C VAL A 140 15.69 11.93 6.97
N LYS A 141 16.99 12.22 6.82
CA LYS A 141 17.94 12.09 7.91
C LYS A 141 17.73 13.25 8.88
N LEU A 142 17.44 12.92 10.14
CA LEU A 142 17.42 13.86 11.27
C LEU A 142 18.85 14.20 11.69
#